data_AF-A0A951BDZ0-F1
#
_entry.id   AF-A0A951BDZ0-F1
#
_cell.length_a   1.000
_cell.length_b   1.000
_cell.length_c   1.000
_cell.angle_alpha   90.00
_cell.angle_beta   90.00
_cell.angle_gamma   90.00
#
_symmetry.space_group_name_H-M   'P 1'
#
loop_
_entity.id
_entity.type
_entity.pdbx_description
1 polymer ?
#
loop_
_entity_poly.entity_id
_entity_poly.type
_entity_poly.pdbx_seq_one_letter_code
_entity_poly.pdbx_strand_id
1 'polypeptide(L)'
;QYHYSGQLPHGGGTDDVKVDNGAILITGSAPSAKSGPAVYRVTFDSGTHTASFHGVFSDAATASAANSNASGKSQKLALTDPDSSELVPGSATRFGGDYMLDSQGDLEQIFVTNPGASGQSLSVLKLSASVDDAAWASDPSGAIYTTDNVADAIYKITGPFVKGSEYVAVTPCNANNAPSTCPGPGFPQNYLGQVDPQTGTITRIAVHGVTTTAPKGMLFLP
;
A
#
# COMPACT_ATOMS: atom_id res chain seq x y z
N GLN A 1 -22.80 10.96 -12.49
CA GLN A 1 -22.52 9.76 -11.68
C GLN A 1 -22.17 8.64 -12.63
N TYR A 2 -21.10 7.89 -12.39
CA TYR A 2 -20.73 6.73 -13.20
C TYR A 2 -21.17 5.44 -12.51
N HIS A 3 -21.46 4.40 -13.28
CA HIS A 3 -21.71 3.05 -12.78
C HIS A 3 -20.64 2.08 -13.30
N TYR A 4 -20.45 0.96 -12.59
CA TYR A 4 -19.46 -0.04 -13.00
C TYR A 4 -19.97 -0.79 -14.23
N SER A 5 -19.06 -1.13 -15.15
CA SER A 5 -19.38 -1.94 -16.33
C SER A 5 -19.85 -3.37 -15.99
N GLY A 6 -19.65 -3.82 -14.75
CA GLY A 6 -20.04 -5.12 -14.24
C GLY A 6 -19.52 -5.38 -12.84
N GLN A 7 -19.70 -6.61 -12.35
CA GLN A 7 -19.09 -7.06 -11.10
C GLN A 7 -17.57 -7.17 -11.26
N LEU A 8 -16.83 -6.80 -10.21
CA LEU A 8 -15.37 -6.88 -10.23
C LEU A 8 -14.91 -8.36 -10.23
N PRO A 9 -14.00 -8.78 -11.14
CA PRO A 9 -13.61 -10.18 -11.29
C PRO A 9 -12.96 -10.82 -10.06
N HIS A 10 -12.35 -10.03 -9.18
CA HIS A 10 -11.73 -10.51 -7.94
C HIS A 10 -12.76 -10.85 -6.84
N GLY A 11 -14.02 -10.45 -7.02
CA GLY A 11 -15.13 -10.80 -6.13
C GLY A 11 -15.13 -10.11 -4.77
N GLY A 12 -14.29 -9.08 -4.58
CA GLY A 12 -14.24 -8.21 -3.40
C GLY A 12 -14.56 -6.75 -3.74
N GLY A 13 -14.03 -5.83 -2.93
CA GLY A 13 -14.27 -4.38 -3.01
C GLY A 13 -13.15 -3.60 -3.73
N THR A 14 -13.04 -2.32 -3.43
CA THR A 14 -11.93 -1.45 -3.86
C THR A 14 -11.63 -0.49 -2.73
N ASP A 15 -10.35 -0.24 -2.42
CA ASP A 15 -9.99 0.50 -1.20
C ASP A 15 -9.31 1.84 -1.48
N ASP A 16 -8.39 1.90 -2.45
CA ASP A 16 -7.59 3.11 -2.72
C ASP A 16 -7.53 3.46 -4.21
N VAL A 17 -7.31 4.74 -4.49
CA VAL A 17 -7.25 5.31 -5.84
C VAL A 17 -6.05 6.24 -5.99
N LYS A 18 -5.27 6.01 -7.04
CA LYS A 18 -4.17 6.90 -7.43
C LYS A 18 -4.32 7.33 -8.88
N VAL A 19 -3.95 8.58 -9.14
CA VAL A 19 -3.92 9.15 -10.48
C VAL A 19 -2.47 9.36 -10.87
N ASP A 20 -2.00 8.60 -11.86
CA ASP A 20 -0.62 8.68 -12.35
C ASP A 20 -0.61 8.80 -13.87
N ASN A 21 0.06 9.83 -14.39
CA ASN A 21 0.23 10.06 -15.83
C ASN A 21 -1.06 9.97 -16.65
N GLY A 22 -2.19 10.42 -16.08
CA GLY A 22 -3.51 10.36 -16.72
C GLY A 22 -4.20 8.99 -16.68
N ALA A 23 -3.58 7.98 -16.07
CA ALA A 23 -4.24 6.75 -15.67
C ALA A 23 -4.83 6.88 -14.27
N ILE A 24 -5.98 6.22 -14.06
CA ILE A 24 -6.59 6.05 -12.75
C ILE A 24 -6.38 4.60 -12.36
N LEU A 25 -5.63 4.37 -11.28
CA LEU A 25 -5.30 3.07 -10.71
C LEU A 25 -6.12 2.89 -9.44
N ILE A 26 -6.73 1.73 -9.26
CA ILE A 26 -7.56 1.40 -8.11
C ILE A 26 -7.13 0.05 -7.54
N THR A 27 -6.91 -0.03 -6.23
CA THR A 27 -6.64 -1.29 -5.54
C THR A 27 -7.93 -2.12 -5.44
N GLY A 28 -7.81 -3.44 -5.64
CA GLY A 28 -8.83 -4.37 -5.19
C GLY A 28 -8.82 -4.45 -3.66
N SER A 29 -9.84 -5.10 -3.08
CA SER A 29 -9.95 -5.29 -1.63
C SER A 29 -10.54 -6.65 -1.32
N ALA A 30 -10.00 -7.33 -0.32
CA ALA A 30 -10.53 -8.60 0.21
C ALA A 30 -11.00 -9.58 -0.90
N PRO A 31 -10.12 -9.98 -1.84
CA PRO A 31 -10.47 -10.84 -2.97
C PRO A 31 -11.04 -12.18 -2.50
N SER A 32 -12.21 -12.55 -3.05
CA SER A 32 -12.76 -13.90 -2.89
C SER A 32 -12.32 -14.86 -3.99
N ALA A 33 -11.85 -14.32 -5.13
CA ALA A 33 -11.28 -15.09 -6.23
C ALA A 33 -9.74 -15.01 -6.22
N LYS A 34 -9.07 -16.15 -6.07
CA LYS A 34 -7.60 -16.27 -5.93
C LYS A 34 -6.75 -15.76 -7.12
N SER A 35 -7.38 -15.41 -8.23
CA SER A 35 -6.70 -14.96 -9.45
C SER A 35 -7.37 -13.71 -10.02
N GLY A 36 -8.10 -12.98 -9.18
CA GLY A 36 -8.66 -11.69 -9.54
C GLY A 36 -7.56 -10.64 -9.74
N PRO A 37 -7.87 -9.51 -10.39
CA PRO A 37 -6.97 -8.37 -10.39
C PRO A 37 -6.83 -7.76 -8.99
N ALA A 38 -5.57 -7.60 -8.56
CA ALA A 38 -5.19 -6.90 -7.33
C ALA A 38 -5.19 -5.38 -7.53
N VAL A 39 -4.90 -4.93 -8.76
CA VAL A 39 -4.94 -3.53 -9.17
C VAL A 39 -5.66 -3.43 -10.50
N TYR A 40 -6.51 -2.42 -10.61
CA TYR A 40 -7.26 -2.08 -11.81
C TYR A 40 -6.76 -0.76 -12.38
N ARG A 41 -6.82 -0.65 -13.70
CA ARG A 41 -6.82 0.62 -14.42
C ARG A 41 -8.25 0.92 -14.83
N VAL A 42 -8.71 2.14 -14.57
CA VAL A 42 -10.07 2.56 -14.86
C VAL A 42 -10.11 3.50 -16.06
N THR A 43 -11.07 3.26 -16.95
CA THR A 43 -11.43 4.15 -18.06
C THR A 43 -12.89 4.56 -17.96
N PHE A 44 -13.19 5.81 -18.29
CA PHE A 44 -14.53 6.37 -18.18
C PHE A 44 -15.10 6.64 -19.57
N ASP A 45 -16.31 6.14 -19.83
CA ASP A 45 -17.11 6.51 -21.00
C ASP A 45 -18.13 7.58 -20.61
N SER A 46 -17.92 8.81 -21.07
CA SER A 46 -18.81 9.94 -20.77
C SER A 46 -20.17 9.85 -21.46
N GLY A 47 -20.30 9.09 -22.55
CA GLY A 47 -21.57 8.93 -23.26
C GLY A 47 -22.51 7.94 -22.57
N THR A 48 -21.95 6.87 -22.00
CA THR A 48 -22.72 5.85 -21.27
C THR A 48 -22.68 6.04 -19.75
N HIS A 49 -21.84 6.95 -19.24
CA HIS A 49 -21.56 7.11 -17.81
C HIS A 49 -21.10 5.79 -17.16
N THR A 50 -20.28 5.02 -17.87
CA THR A 50 -19.75 3.74 -17.39
C THR A 50 -18.26 3.84 -17.06
N ALA A 51 -17.87 3.30 -15.91
CA ALA A 51 -16.48 3.08 -15.51
C ALA A 51 -16.11 1.61 -15.81
N SER A 52 -15.13 1.43 -16.69
CA SER A 52 -14.63 0.12 -17.08
C SER A 52 -13.30 -0.16 -16.40
N PHE A 53 -13.22 -1.32 -15.75
CA PHE A 53 -12.09 -1.77 -14.95
C PHE A 53 -11.27 -2.81 -15.72
N HIS A 54 -9.97 -2.55 -15.87
CA HIS A 54 -9.04 -3.43 -16.59
C HIS A 54 -7.95 -3.88 -15.62
N GLY A 55 -7.71 -5.18 -15.49
CA GLY A 55 -6.68 -5.67 -14.58
C GLY A 55 -5.28 -5.25 -14.99
N VAL A 56 -4.51 -4.72 -14.04
CA VAL A 56 -3.08 -4.36 -14.21
C VAL A 56 -2.20 -5.57 -13.88
N PHE A 57 -2.45 -6.19 -12.73
CA PHE A 57 -1.91 -7.49 -12.35
C PHE A 57 -2.87 -8.20 -11.39
N SER A 58 -2.72 -9.52 -11.28
CA SER A 58 -3.58 -10.36 -10.43
C SER A 58 -2.97 -10.67 -9.07
N ASP A 59 -3.81 -11.08 -8.13
CA ASP A 59 -3.41 -11.60 -6.80
C ASP A 59 -2.41 -12.77 -6.90
N ALA A 60 -2.46 -13.52 -8.01
CA ALA A 60 -1.60 -14.66 -8.31
C ALA A 60 -0.46 -14.36 -9.30
N ALA A 61 -0.12 -13.07 -9.51
CA ALA A 61 0.92 -12.66 -10.46
C ALA A 61 2.30 -13.15 -10.04
N THR A 62 3.26 -13.11 -10.97
CA THR A 62 4.66 -13.41 -10.67
C THR A 62 5.41 -12.09 -10.51
N ALA A 63 6.22 -11.99 -9.45
CA ALA A 63 7.01 -10.82 -9.14
C ALA A 63 8.44 -11.22 -8.74
N SER A 64 9.39 -10.31 -8.89
CA SER A 64 10.76 -10.47 -8.43
C SER A 64 10.85 -10.13 -6.95
N ALA A 65 11.37 -11.06 -6.13
CA ALA A 65 11.66 -10.78 -4.73
C ALA A 65 12.62 -9.60 -4.62
N ALA A 66 12.26 -8.64 -3.76
CA ALA A 66 13.00 -7.40 -3.59
C ALA A 66 13.93 -7.44 -2.37
N ASN A 67 13.61 -8.23 -1.33
CA ASN A 67 14.47 -8.35 -0.15
C ASN A 67 15.89 -8.81 -0.54
N SER A 68 16.91 -8.16 0.00
CA SER A 68 18.32 -8.33 -0.40
C SER A 68 18.83 -9.79 -0.36
N ASN A 69 18.33 -10.61 0.57
CA ASN A 69 18.66 -12.03 0.69
C ASN A 69 18.04 -12.94 -0.41
N ALA A 70 17.06 -12.42 -1.15
CA ALA A 70 16.34 -13.14 -2.19
C ALA A 70 16.26 -12.35 -3.51
N SER A 71 16.95 -11.21 -3.60
CA SER A 71 16.79 -10.23 -4.67
C SER A 71 16.85 -10.85 -6.07
N GLY A 72 15.85 -10.52 -6.90
CA GLY A 72 15.74 -10.96 -8.29
C GLY A 72 15.17 -12.37 -8.48
N LYS A 73 14.96 -13.15 -7.41
CA LYS A 73 14.31 -14.46 -7.51
C LYS A 73 12.85 -14.28 -7.87
N SER A 74 12.37 -15.04 -8.85
CA SER A 74 10.96 -15.06 -9.21
C SER A 74 10.13 -15.74 -8.11
N GLN A 75 9.05 -15.10 -7.70
CA GLN A 75 8.07 -15.66 -6.77
C GLN A 75 6.65 -15.41 -7.26
N LYS A 76 5.78 -16.39 -7.04
CA LYS A 76 4.36 -16.25 -7.30
C LYS A 76 3.71 -15.59 -6.09
N LEU A 77 2.99 -14.49 -6.33
CA LEU A 77 2.17 -13.82 -5.34
C LEU A 77 0.97 -14.69 -4.97
N ALA A 78 0.42 -14.44 -3.79
CA ALA A 78 -0.81 -15.04 -3.31
C ALA A 78 -1.55 -14.02 -2.45
N LEU A 79 -1.79 -12.83 -3.01
CA LEU A 79 -2.36 -11.70 -2.28
C LEU A 79 -3.77 -12.07 -1.82
N THR A 80 -4.05 -11.84 -0.55
CA THR A 80 -5.36 -12.07 0.07
C THR A 80 -5.95 -10.80 0.63
N ASP A 81 -5.13 -9.76 0.78
CA ASP A 81 -5.53 -8.49 1.38
C ASP A 81 -4.82 -7.28 0.75
N PRO A 82 -4.93 -7.05 -0.58
CA PRO A 82 -4.63 -5.73 -1.15
C PRO A 82 -5.49 -4.67 -0.46
N ASP A 83 -4.89 -3.57 -0.02
CA ASP A 83 -5.54 -2.57 0.84
C ASP A 83 -5.29 -1.16 0.25
N SER A 84 -4.12 -0.57 0.53
CA SER A 84 -3.75 0.78 0.10
C SER A 84 -2.68 0.79 -1.00
N SER A 85 -2.41 1.97 -1.56
CA SER A 85 -1.38 2.16 -2.58
C SER A 85 -0.70 3.50 -2.49
N GLU A 86 0.51 3.62 -3.03
CA GLU A 86 1.23 4.89 -3.09
C GLU A 86 1.93 5.10 -4.43
N LEU A 87 2.17 6.36 -4.79
CA LEU A 87 3.08 6.70 -5.89
C LEU A 87 4.45 6.98 -5.30
N VAL A 88 5.41 6.09 -5.57
CA VAL A 88 6.75 6.22 -5.01
C VAL A 88 7.44 7.42 -5.67
N PRO A 89 7.87 8.44 -4.91
CA PRO A 89 8.49 9.61 -5.51
C PRO A 89 9.82 9.23 -6.17
N GLY A 90 10.16 9.87 -7.27
CA GLY A 90 11.44 9.62 -7.96
C GLY A 90 12.69 9.88 -7.11
N SER A 91 12.56 10.58 -5.98
CA SER A 91 13.64 10.77 -5.00
C SER A 91 13.83 9.60 -4.04
N ALA A 92 12.97 8.58 -4.07
CA ALA A 92 13.11 7.39 -3.24
C ALA A 92 14.41 6.66 -3.58
N THR A 93 15.09 6.16 -2.55
CA THR A 93 16.37 5.43 -2.72
C THR A 93 16.21 4.12 -3.49
N ARG A 94 14.99 3.57 -3.50
CA ARG A 94 14.61 2.36 -4.23
C ARG A 94 13.16 2.51 -4.67
N PHE A 95 12.81 1.86 -5.79
CA PHE A 95 11.46 1.86 -6.37
C PHE A 95 10.94 3.24 -6.82
N GLY A 96 11.83 4.24 -6.94
CA GLY A 96 11.45 5.59 -7.33
C GLY A 96 10.72 5.62 -8.68
N GLY A 97 9.52 6.19 -8.69
CA GLY A 97 8.64 6.26 -9.86
C GLY A 97 7.74 5.04 -10.06
N ASP A 98 7.82 4.02 -9.21
CA ASP A 98 6.91 2.88 -9.25
C ASP A 98 5.55 3.22 -8.59
N TYR A 99 4.52 2.49 -8.99
CA TYR A 99 3.29 2.36 -8.21
C TYR A 99 3.51 1.31 -7.12
N MET A 100 3.13 1.59 -5.88
CA MET A 100 3.22 0.66 -4.76
C MET A 100 1.82 0.22 -4.35
N LEU A 101 1.63 -1.07 -4.12
CA LEU A 101 0.45 -1.66 -3.47
C LEU A 101 0.88 -2.25 -2.13
N ASP A 102 0.19 -1.89 -1.06
CA ASP A 102 0.30 -2.56 0.23
C ASP A 102 -0.71 -3.70 0.31
N SER A 103 -0.21 -4.90 0.57
CA SER A 103 -1.02 -6.10 0.82
C SER A 103 -0.99 -6.38 2.33
N GLN A 104 -1.84 -5.67 3.06
CA GLN A 104 -1.81 -5.51 4.52
C GLN A 104 -1.70 -6.85 5.26
N GLY A 105 -2.64 -7.76 5.00
CA GLY A 105 -2.70 -9.07 5.63
C GLY A 105 -1.59 -10.02 5.20
N ASP A 106 -0.97 -9.78 4.04
CA ASP A 106 0.07 -10.63 3.46
C ASP A 106 1.49 -10.24 3.88
N LEU A 107 1.65 -9.07 4.52
CA LEU A 107 2.96 -8.51 4.89
C LEU A 107 3.85 -8.26 3.66
N GLU A 108 3.26 -7.77 2.58
CA GLU A 108 3.98 -7.56 1.31
C GLU A 108 3.66 -6.18 0.73
N GLN A 109 4.68 -5.52 0.17
CA GLN A 109 4.50 -4.37 -0.71
C GLN A 109 4.89 -4.75 -2.13
N ILE A 110 4.02 -4.46 -3.09
CA ILE A 110 4.22 -4.77 -4.49
C ILE A 110 4.52 -3.49 -5.25
N PHE A 111 5.72 -3.41 -5.80
CA PHE A 111 6.17 -2.28 -6.61
C PHE A 111 5.99 -2.63 -8.08
N VAL A 112 5.31 -1.76 -8.81
CA VAL A 112 4.94 -1.94 -10.21
C VAL A 112 5.55 -0.81 -11.03
N THR A 113 6.54 -1.17 -11.83
CA THR A 113 7.07 -0.27 -12.86
C THR A 113 6.15 -0.32 -14.07
N ASN A 114 5.81 0.83 -14.65
CA ASN A 114 4.97 0.96 -15.85
C ASN A 114 3.62 0.21 -15.78
N PRO A 115 2.76 0.49 -14.78
CA PRO A 115 1.50 -0.25 -14.57
C PRO A 115 0.59 -0.19 -15.80
N GLY A 116 0.23 -1.37 -16.31
CA GLY A 116 -0.67 -1.58 -17.44
C GLY A 116 -0.01 -1.46 -18.82
N ALA A 117 1.31 -1.29 -18.90
CA ALA A 117 2.04 -1.14 -20.15
C ALA A 117 2.88 -2.39 -20.53
N SER A 118 3.37 -2.45 -21.76
CA SER A 118 4.16 -3.60 -22.28
C SER A 118 5.51 -3.82 -21.58
N GLY A 119 6.02 -2.80 -20.88
CA GLY A 119 7.24 -2.85 -20.06
C GLY A 119 6.96 -3.00 -18.57
N GLN A 120 5.79 -3.51 -18.18
CA GLN A 120 5.44 -3.70 -16.79
C GLN A 120 6.36 -4.73 -16.12
N SER A 121 6.86 -4.41 -14.92
CA SER A 121 7.55 -5.37 -14.05
C SER A 121 7.08 -5.22 -12.61
N LEU A 122 7.03 -6.35 -11.90
CA LEU A 122 6.63 -6.40 -10.50
C LEU A 122 7.83 -6.78 -9.64
N SER A 123 8.03 -6.03 -8.57
CA SER A 123 8.89 -6.41 -7.44
C SER A 123 8.03 -6.54 -6.19
N VAL A 124 8.46 -7.38 -5.26
CA VAL A 124 7.72 -7.64 -4.03
C VAL A 124 8.69 -7.63 -2.85
N LEU A 125 8.43 -6.71 -1.92
CA LEU A 125 9.16 -6.55 -0.67
C LEU A 125 8.35 -7.17 0.46
N LYS A 126 8.86 -8.24 1.06
CA LYS A 126 8.27 -8.82 2.27
C LYS A 126 8.58 -7.93 3.47
N LEU A 127 7.57 -7.58 4.24
CA LEU A 127 7.64 -6.73 5.41
C LEU A 127 7.76 -7.53 6.69
N SER A 128 8.38 -6.94 7.72
CA SER A 128 8.47 -7.54 9.06
C SER A 128 7.19 -7.39 9.89
N ALA A 129 6.23 -6.56 9.45
CA ALA A 129 4.96 -6.31 10.12
C ALA A 129 3.90 -5.85 9.11
N SER A 130 2.63 -5.95 9.50
CA SER A 130 1.49 -5.53 8.70
C SER A 130 1.39 -4.01 8.68
N VAL A 131 1.07 -3.47 7.51
CA VAL A 131 0.99 -2.03 7.23
C VAL A 131 -0.38 -1.73 6.63
N ASP A 132 -1.00 -0.63 7.04
CA ASP A 132 -2.30 -0.15 6.56
C ASP A 132 -2.17 0.88 5.46
N ASP A 133 -1.25 1.81 5.64
CA ASP A 133 -0.98 2.82 4.63
C ASP A 133 0.45 3.31 4.77
N ALA A 134 0.91 4.00 3.74
CA ALA A 134 2.25 4.51 3.63
C ALA A 134 2.25 5.98 3.23
N ALA A 135 3.34 6.66 3.56
CA ALA A 135 3.62 8.01 3.12
C ALA A 135 5.10 8.17 2.81
N TRP A 136 5.39 8.73 1.64
CA TRP A 136 6.75 8.98 1.20
C TRP A 136 7.15 10.42 1.48
N ALA A 137 8.20 10.61 2.29
CA ALA A 137 8.70 11.94 2.60
C ALA A 137 9.35 12.59 1.38
N SER A 138 8.82 13.74 0.96
CA SER A 138 9.34 14.50 -0.19
C SER A 138 10.18 15.72 0.21
N ASP A 139 10.03 16.19 1.45
CA ASP A 139 10.74 17.33 2.02
C ASP A 139 11.14 17.04 3.49
N PRO A 140 12.37 17.38 3.94
CA PRO A 140 12.76 17.17 5.33
C PRO A 140 11.96 17.95 6.39
N SER A 141 11.28 19.02 5.97
CA SER A 141 10.52 19.94 6.83
C SER A 141 9.00 19.82 6.67
N GLY A 142 8.54 18.88 5.85
CA GLY A 142 7.12 18.61 5.66
C GLY A 142 6.46 17.95 6.87
N ALA A 143 5.31 17.34 6.66
CA ALA A 143 4.54 16.66 7.69
C ALA A 143 3.82 15.43 7.14
N ILE A 144 3.70 14.41 7.99
CA ILE A 144 2.81 13.28 7.78
C ILE A 144 1.46 13.62 8.42
N TYR A 145 0.39 13.45 7.66
CA TYR A 145 -0.97 13.46 8.14
C TYR A 145 -1.47 12.03 8.21
N THR A 146 -2.12 11.67 9.31
CA THR A 146 -2.73 10.35 9.45
C THR A 146 -4.10 10.44 10.11
N THR A 147 -5.03 9.61 9.66
CA THR A 147 -6.37 9.49 10.25
C THR A 147 -6.36 8.45 11.36
N ASP A 148 -7.06 8.74 12.46
CA ASP A 148 -7.36 7.78 13.51
C ASP A 148 -8.87 7.59 13.61
N ASN A 149 -9.35 6.41 13.26
CA ASN A 149 -10.77 6.10 13.20
C ASN A 149 -11.41 5.89 14.59
N VAL A 150 -10.61 5.54 15.60
CA VAL A 150 -11.11 5.36 16.98
C VAL A 150 -11.26 6.73 17.65
N ALA A 151 -10.31 7.62 17.42
CA ALA A 151 -10.33 8.98 17.95
C ALA A 151 -11.18 9.96 17.12
N ASP A 152 -11.61 9.56 15.92
CA ASP A 152 -12.26 10.43 14.92
C ASP A 152 -11.46 11.72 14.68
N ALA A 153 -10.16 11.55 14.41
CA ALA A 153 -9.21 12.66 14.35
C ALA A 153 -8.22 12.52 13.20
N ILE A 154 -7.68 13.66 12.77
CA ILE A 154 -6.50 13.73 11.90
C ILE A 154 -5.34 14.25 12.74
N TYR A 155 -4.25 13.49 12.77
CA TYR A 155 -3.01 13.88 13.42
C TYR A 155 -2.01 14.39 12.40
N LYS A 156 -1.33 15.48 12.77
CA LYS A 156 -0.18 16.01 12.04
C LYS A 156 1.09 15.63 12.80
N ILE A 157 1.94 14.83 12.17
CA ILE A 157 3.23 14.41 12.68
C ILE A 157 4.30 15.25 11.97
N THR A 158 5.06 16.00 12.75
CA THR A 158 6.17 16.84 12.27
C THR A 158 7.48 16.36 12.85
N GLY A 159 8.56 16.52 12.10
CA GLY A 159 9.92 16.21 12.55
C GLY A 159 10.89 16.35 11.40
N PRO A 160 12.18 16.06 11.62
CA PRO A 160 13.09 15.91 10.51
C PRO A 160 12.72 14.63 9.75
N PHE A 161 12.27 14.78 8.52
CA PHE A 161 12.04 13.66 7.62
C PHE A 161 13.26 13.44 6.71
N VAL A 162 13.50 12.20 6.32
CA VAL A 162 14.52 11.88 5.32
C VAL A 162 13.83 11.81 3.97
N LYS A 163 14.18 12.74 3.07
CA LYS A 163 13.62 12.77 1.72
C LYS A 163 13.86 11.42 1.01
N GLY A 164 12.80 10.89 0.39
CA GLY A 164 12.80 9.59 -0.28
C GLY A 164 12.67 8.40 0.66
N SER A 165 12.46 8.62 1.97
CA SER A 165 12.11 7.55 2.91
C SER A 165 10.62 7.32 2.98
N GLU A 166 10.29 6.06 3.24
CA GLU A 166 8.93 5.59 3.44
C GLU A 166 8.60 5.49 4.93
N TYR A 167 7.46 6.03 5.30
CA TYR A 167 6.88 5.92 6.63
C TYR A 167 5.54 5.21 6.53
N VAL A 168 5.24 4.35 7.50
CA VAL A 168 4.10 3.43 7.40
C VAL A 168 3.26 3.42 8.68
N ALA A 169 1.95 3.26 8.52
CA ALA A 169 1.00 2.99 9.58
C ALA A 169 1.05 1.49 9.88
N VAL A 170 1.84 1.11 10.87
CA VAL A 170 2.03 -0.31 11.21
C VAL A 170 0.86 -0.77 12.07
N THR A 171 0.17 -1.81 11.61
CA THR A 171 -1.06 -2.36 12.19
C THR A 171 -0.92 -3.85 12.47
N PRO A 172 -0.13 -4.28 13.46
CA PRO A 172 0.12 -5.72 13.71
C PRO A 172 -1.17 -6.53 13.90
N CYS A 173 -2.21 -5.91 14.47
CA CYS A 173 -3.51 -6.55 14.70
C CYS A 173 -4.34 -6.79 13.43
N ASN A 174 -3.94 -6.25 12.28
CA ASN A 174 -4.59 -6.49 11.00
C ASN A 174 -3.87 -7.55 10.16
N ALA A 175 -2.74 -8.09 10.64
CA ALA A 175 -2.09 -9.21 9.96
C ALA A 175 -3.03 -10.43 9.90
N ASN A 176 -2.97 -11.22 8.82
CA ASN A 176 -3.80 -12.42 8.65
C ASN A 176 -3.65 -13.46 9.77
N ASN A 177 -2.53 -13.43 10.50
CA ASN A 177 -2.25 -14.33 11.63
C ASN A 177 -2.52 -13.70 13.01
N ALA A 178 -3.13 -12.52 13.07
CA ALA A 178 -3.43 -11.84 14.33
C ALA A 178 -4.49 -12.59 15.16
N PRO A 179 -4.37 -12.59 16.51
CA PRO A 179 -5.34 -13.22 17.39
C PRO A 179 -6.63 -12.39 17.48
N SER A 180 -7.74 -13.04 17.86
CA SER A 180 -9.02 -12.37 18.08
C SER A 180 -9.01 -11.33 19.21
N THR A 181 -8.05 -11.44 20.15
CA THR A 181 -7.80 -10.43 21.18
C THR A 181 -6.45 -9.79 20.90
N CYS A 182 -6.47 -8.55 20.40
CA CYS A 182 -5.29 -7.79 20.00
C CYS A 182 -5.44 -6.33 20.48
N PRO A 183 -4.38 -5.65 20.97
CA PRO A 183 -2.98 -6.09 21.07
C PRO A 183 -2.74 -7.22 22.11
N GLY A 184 -1.68 -8.00 21.90
CA GLY A 184 -1.34 -9.17 22.73
C GLY A 184 0.09 -9.67 22.52
N PRO A 185 0.50 -10.81 23.12
CA PRO A 185 1.83 -11.37 22.93
C PRO A 185 2.18 -11.56 21.45
N GLY A 186 3.24 -10.91 20.98
CA GLY A 186 3.67 -10.93 19.57
C GLY A 186 2.97 -9.93 18.65
N PHE A 187 1.91 -9.24 19.12
CA PHE A 187 1.12 -8.27 18.36
C PHE A 187 1.02 -6.96 19.15
N PRO A 188 2.03 -6.07 19.04
CA PRO A 188 2.05 -4.83 19.80
C PRO A 188 0.97 -3.85 19.30
N GLN A 189 0.76 -2.77 20.06
CA GLN A 189 -0.06 -1.64 19.62
C GLN A 189 0.45 -1.06 18.29
N ASN A 190 -0.47 -0.51 17.51
CA ASN A 190 -0.17 0.20 16.26
C ASN A 190 0.85 1.31 16.47
N TYR A 191 1.64 1.61 15.43
CA TYR A 191 2.70 2.62 15.52
C TYR A 191 3.12 3.17 14.15
N LEU A 192 3.75 4.34 14.15
CA LEU A 192 4.45 4.85 12.98
C LEU A 192 5.78 4.10 12.80
N GLY A 193 5.98 3.48 11.65
CA GLY A 193 7.22 2.81 11.27
C GLY A 193 7.95 3.54 10.15
N GLN A 194 9.22 3.19 9.97
CA GLN A 194 9.99 3.49 8.77
C GLN A 194 10.47 2.17 8.16
N VAL A 195 10.26 2.01 6.85
CA VAL A 195 10.65 0.81 6.10
C VAL A 195 12.10 0.93 5.66
N ASP A 196 12.89 -0.12 5.85
CA ASP A 196 14.13 -0.32 5.09
C ASP A 196 13.80 -0.96 3.74
N PRO A 197 13.91 -0.22 2.62
CA PRO A 197 13.48 -0.74 1.32
C PRO A 197 14.37 -1.87 0.80
N GLN A 198 15.53 -2.15 1.41
CA GLN A 198 16.39 -3.27 1.02
C GLN A 198 15.98 -4.58 1.68
N THR A 199 15.50 -4.51 2.92
CA THR A 199 15.25 -5.70 3.75
C THR A 199 13.79 -5.92 4.05
N GLY A 200 12.94 -4.89 3.93
CA GLY A 200 11.54 -4.88 4.38
C GLY A 200 11.40 -4.86 5.90
N THR A 201 12.50 -4.62 6.62
CA THR A 201 12.46 -4.44 8.07
C THR A 201 11.82 -3.10 8.40
N ILE A 202 10.88 -3.11 9.34
CA ILE A 202 10.22 -1.89 9.81
C ILE A 202 10.79 -1.51 11.17
N THR A 203 11.30 -0.28 11.25
CA THR A 203 11.78 0.30 12.51
C THR A 203 10.74 1.23 13.09
N ARG A 204 10.38 1.04 14.36
CA ARG A 204 9.42 1.91 15.06
C ARG A 204 10.00 3.32 15.20
N ILE A 205 9.20 4.33 14.83
CA ILE A 205 9.51 5.75 15.02
C ILE A 205 8.84 6.22 16.32
N ALA A 206 9.63 6.86 17.17
CA ALA A 206 9.10 7.49 18.37
C ALA A 206 8.36 8.79 17.98
N VAL A 207 7.08 8.87 18.37
CA VAL A 207 6.25 10.08 18.21
C VAL A 207 5.97 10.65 19.60
N HIS A 208 6.17 11.95 19.76
CA HIS A 208 5.84 12.67 20.99
C HIS A 208 4.45 13.32 20.87
N GLY A 209 3.70 13.34 21.98
CA GLY A 209 2.35 13.90 22.02
C GLY A 209 1.28 12.82 22.07
N VAL A 210 0.13 13.07 21.43
CA VAL A 210 -0.97 12.10 21.37
C VAL A 210 -0.56 10.95 20.46
N THR A 211 -0.66 9.73 20.98
CA THR A 211 -0.40 8.51 20.21
C THR A 211 -1.64 8.13 19.42
N THR A 212 -1.47 7.94 18.10
CA THR A 212 -2.49 7.31 17.26
C THR A 212 -2.77 5.90 17.77
N THR A 213 -4.03 5.57 18.02
CA THR A 213 -4.44 4.24 18.47
C THR A 213 -4.79 3.33 17.29
N ALA A 214 -5.23 3.91 16.18
CA ALA A 214 -5.59 3.18 14.97
C ALA A 214 -5.31 4.03 13.71
N PRO A 215 -4.02 4.24 13.36
CA PRO A 215 -3.69 4.93 12.13
C PRO A 215 -4.22 4.12 10.95
N LYS A 216 -4.89 4.83 10.04
CA LYS A 216 -5.39 4.30 8.77
C LYS A 216 -4.70 5.03 7.62
N GLY A 217 -5.44 5.91 6.95
CA GLY A 217 -4.93 6.74 5.87
C GLY A 217 -3.69 7.56 6.25
N MET A 218 -2.74 7.67 5.33
CA MET A 218 -1.52 8.47 5.45
C MET A 218 -1.32 9.40 4.25
N LEU A 219 -0.72 10.57 4.51
CA LEU A 219 -0.35 11.52 3.46
C LEU A 219 0.87 12.31 3.91
N PHE A 220 1.87 12.43 3.03
CA PHE A 220 2.96 13.39 3.23
C PHE A 220 2.66 14.71 2.52
N LEU A 221 2.80 15.84 3.23
CA LEU A 221 2.76 17.17 2.65
C LEU A 221 4.11 17.89 2.89
N PRO A 222 4.79 18.39 1.83
CA PRO A 222 6.04 19.14 1.96
C PRO A 222 5.86 20.51 2.63
#